data_AF-A0A3G8ZQD1-F1
#
_entry.id   AF-A0A3G8ZQD1-F1
#
_cell.length_a   1.000
_cell.length_b   1.000
_cell.length_c   1.000
_cell.angle_alpha   90.00
_cell.angle_beta   90.00
_cell.angle_gamma   90.00
#
_symmetry.space_group_name_H-M   'P 1'
#
loop_
_entity.id
_entity.type
_entity.pdbx_description
1 polymer ?
#
loop_
_entity_poly.entity_id
_entity_poly.type
_entity_poly.pdbx_seq_one_letter_code
_entity_poly.pdbx_strand_id
1 'polypeptide(L)'
;MRQFLLGVTSVLMVLFALPVSTAVADTPIAASARSPLGVSAALGDVSVSCVGVDATKCDSDGDRITDVVERQVCGTATCLTPGQDSDGDGVPDWVELRACGTAVCADPKADADADGIPDYVEQIICGSASCEDGSADADADGIPDWVEVLICGDVTCAVGSEDFNADGVSDAKQLKKLFDDTAAAAAAAAAAQASRDAQASRGAGGGVAASGGGVVRPVGVFAVPVGVRCR
;
A
#
# COMPACT_ATOMS: atom_id res chain seq x y z
N MET A 1 53.65 1.77 -10.88
CA MET A 1 54.71 1.85 -11.91
C MET A 1 54.22 2.74 -13.04
N ARG A 2 54.91 3.87 -13.22
CA ARG A 2 55.04 4.78 -14.37
C ARG A 2 53.85 4.96 -15.35
N GLN A 3 53.18 6.11 -15.22
CA GLN A 3 52.71 6.92 -16.36
C GLN A 3 53.75 8.04 -16.59
N PHE A 4 54.07 8.35 -17.85
CA PHE A 4 55.23 9.15 -18.24
C PHE A 4 54.85 10.13 -19.36
N LEU A 5 55.37 11.37 -19.21
CA LEU A 5 55.57 12.48 -20.18
C LEU A 5 54.33 13.24 -20.70
N LEU A 6 54.14 14.55 -20.50
CA LEU A 6 54.94 15.81 -20.72
C LEU A 6 54.79 16.45 -22.12
N GLY A 7 54.46 17.75 -22.11
CA GLY A 7 54.60 18.74 -23.21
C GLY A 7 53.34 19.62 -23.34
N VAL A 8 53.18 20.80 -22.74
CA VAL A 8 53.85 22.12 -22.89
C VAL A 8 53.80 22.71 -24.31
N THR A 9 52.91 23.69 -24.55
CA THR A 9 53.08 24.97 -25.29
C THR A 9 51.71 25.69 -25.34
N SER A 10 51.44 26.73 -24.56
CA SER A 10 51.83 28.15 -24.69
C SER A 10 51.33 28.85 -25.98
N VAL A 11 50.31 29.71 -25.78
CA VAL A 11 50.05 31.03 -26.39
C VAL A 11 49.89 31.10 -27.92
N LEU A 12 48.71 31.52 -28.40
CA LEU A 12 48.57 32.74 -29.22
C LEU A 12 47.09 33.13 -29.39
N MET A 13 46.68 34.19 -28.67
CA MET A 13 45.43 34.90 -28.89
C MET A 13 45.62 35.81 -30.11
N VAL A 14 44.88 35.56 -31.20
CA VAL A 14 44.92 36.42 -32.40
C VAL A 14 43.65 37.26 -32.44
N LEU A 15 43.81 38.52 -32.02
CA LEU A 15 42.92 39.63 -32.31
C LEU A 15 42.99 39.97 -33.81
N PHE A 16 41.87 39.80 -34.53
CA PHE A 16 41.67 40.43 -35.83
C PHE A 16 40.59 41.50 -35.69
N ALA A 17 41.02 42.75 -35.89
CA ALA A 17 40.18 43.92 -36.03
C ALA A 17 39.88 44.19 -37.52
N LEU A 18 38.93 45.13 -37.74
CA LEU A 18 38.62 45.94 -38.95
C LEU A 18 37.22 45.65 -39.60
N PRO A 19 36.60 46.59 -40.35
CA PRO A 19 35.96 47.82 -39.83
C PRO A 19 34.60 48.21 -40.51
N VAL A 20 33.80 49.01 -39.79
CA VAL A 20 33.04 50.24 -40.18
C VAL A 20 32.05 50.26 -41.38
N SER A 21 30.87 50.87 -41.08
CA SER A 21 29.90 51.59 -41.96
C SER A 21 28.94 50.74 -42.81
N THR A 22 27.66 51.08 -43.06
CA THR A 22 26.87 52.32 -42.95
C THR A 22 25.37 51.98 -42.91
N ALA A 23 24.58 52.91 -42.35
CA ALA A 23 23.13 53.01 -42.26
C ALA A 23 22.32 52.70 -43.54
N VAL A 24 21.03 52.34 -43.37
CA VAL A 24 19.87 52.98 -44.05
C VAL A 24 18.50 52.56 -43.47
N ALA A 25 17.67 53.59 -43.25
CA ALA A 25 16.22 53.71 -43.47
C ALA A 25 15.17 53.12 -42.49
N ASP A 26 14.50 54.07 -41.84
CA ASP A 26 13.11 54.08 -41.38
C ASP A 26 12.07 53.50 -42.38
N THR A 27 11.08 52.76 -41.89
CA THR A 27 9.70 53.24 -41.63
C THR A 27 8.71 52.07 -41.37
N PRO A 28 7.65 52.28 -40.56
CA PRO A 28 6.69 51.25 -40.14
C PRO A 28 5.43 51.23 -41.01
N ILE A 29 4.77 50.08 -41.12
CA ILE A 29 3.38 49.99 -41.57
C ILE A 29 2.66 48.84 -40.89
N ALA A 30 1.68 49.20 -40.05
CA ALA A 30 0.63 48.31 -39.60
C ALA A 30 -0.24 47.92 -40.81
N ALA A 31 -0.53 46.63 -40.97
CA ALA A 31 -1.59 46.16 -41.83
C ALA A 31 -2.25 44.93 -41.21
N SER A 32 -3.46 45.18 -40.71
CA SER A 32 -4.51 44.21 -40.41
C SER A 32 -4.61 43.14 -41.50
N ALA A 33 -4.34 41.88 -41.16
CA ALA A 33 -4.84 40.72 -41.89
C ALA A 33 -5.90 40.03 -41.02
N ARG A 34 -7.14 40.55 -41.11
CA ARG A 34 -8.32 39.72 -40.95
C ARG A 34 -8.36 38.79 -42.15
N SER A 35 -8.36 37.49 -41.91
CA SER A 35 -8.80 36.51 -42.90
C SER A 35 -9.58 35.39 -42.21
N PRO A 36 -10.53 34.80 -42.94
CA PRO A 36 -11.83 34.43 -42.39
C PRO A 36 -12.04 32.92 -42.34
N LEU A 37 -13.04 32.51 -41.56
CA LEU A 37 -13.74 31.23 -41.64
C LEU A 37 -12.90 29.95 -41.45
N GLY A 38 -13.27 29.19 -40.41
CA GLY A 38 -13.06 27.75 -40.42
C GLY A 38 -12.54 27.24 -39.10
N VAL A 39 -13.42 26.47 -38.43
CA VAL A 39 -13.13 25.59 -37.29
C VAL A 39 -13.14 26.31 -35.94
N SER A 40 -14.36 26.53 -35.45
CA SER A 40 -14.67 26.28 -34.04
C SER A 40 -14.36 24.80 -33.74
N ALA A 41 -13.09 24.48 -33.55
CA ALA A 41 -12.75 23.43 -32.61
C ALA A 41 -12.87 24.11 -31.27
N ALA A 42 -13.95 23.80 -30.56
CA ALA A 42 -13.95 23.96 -29.13
C ALA A 42 -12.66 23.29 -28.63
N LEU A 43 -11.68 24.11 -28.25
CA LEU A 43 -10.75 23.72 -27.21
C LEU A 43 -11.63 23.62 -25.96
N GLY A 44 -12.40 22.54 -25.87
CA GLY A 44 -12.92 22.07 -24.60
C GLY A 44 -11.68 21.84 -23.77
N ASP A 45 -11.58 22.62 -22.69
CA ASP A 45 -10.58 22.55 -21.64
C ASP A 45 -9.37 21.70 -21.99
N VAL A 46 -8.34 22.33 -22.58
CA VAL A 46 -7.00 21.86 -22.23
C VAL A 46 -6.84 22.28 -20.78
N SER A 47 -7.22 21.39 -19.87
CA SER A 47 -6.88 21.49 -18.46
C SER A 47 -5.38 21.79 -18.41
N VAL A 48 -5.06 23.02 -18.01
CA VAL A 48 -3.69 23.52 -17.84
C VAL A 48 -2.96 22.77 -16.70
N SER A 49 -3.53 21.68 -16.20
CA SER A 49 -3.02 20.88 -15.07
C SER A 49 -1.72 20.18 -15.44
N CYS A 50 -1.57 19.67 -16.68
CA CYS A 50 -0.50 18.73 -17.00
C CYS A 50 0.63 19.25 -17.90
N VAL A 51 0.77 20.56 -18.06
CA VAL A 51 1.88 21.13 -18.84
C VAL A 51 3.16 21.10 -18.01
N GLY A 52 4.09 20.19 -18.34
CA GLY A 52 5.41 20.10 -17.70
C GLY A 52 5.52 19.09 -16.55
N VAL A 53 4.45 18.33 -16.28
CA VAL A 53 4.49 17.14 -15.41
C VAL A 53 4.82 15.90 -16.23
N ASP A 54 5.35 14.86 -15.59
CA ASP A 54 5.49 13.56 -16.22
C ASP A 54 4.10 13.06 -16.64
N ALA A 55 3.94 12.65 -17.90
CA ALA A 55 2.64 12.21 -18.45
C ALA A 55 2.07 10.99 -17.70
N THR A 56 2.91 10.22 -17.00
CA THR A 56 2.48 9.08 -16.17
C THR A 56 2.00 9.48 -14.77
N LYS A 57 2.21 10.74 -14.38
CA LYS A 57 1.82 11.32 -13.09
C LYS A 57 0.83 12.48 -13.24
N CYS A 58 0.39 12.75 -14.47
CA CYS A 58 -0.66 13.72 -14.74
C CYS A 58 -1.98 13.26 -14.10
N ASP A 59 -2.66 14.20 -13.46
CA ASP A 59 -3.97 14.07 -12.82
C ASP A 59 -4.73 15.35 -13.17
N SER A 60 -5.65 15.24 -14.14
CA SER A 60 -6.27 16.39 -14.79
C SER A 60 -7.37 17.04 -13.96
N ASP A 61 -8.09 16.27 -13.14
CA ASP A 61 -9.18 16.75 -12.27
C ASP A 61 -8.80 16.78 -10.78
N GLY A 62 -7.62 16.29 -10.42
CA GLY A 62 -7.04 16.44 -9.08
C GLY A 62 -7.67 15.49 -8.07
N ASP A 63 -8.22 14.36 -8.52
CA ASP A 63 -8.87 13.38 -7.67
C ASP A 63 -7.91 12.29 -7.12
N ARG A 64 -6.60 12.42 -7.44
CA ARG A 64 -5.49 11.52 -7.13
C ARG A 64 -5.44 10.24 -7.98
N ILE A 65 -6.34 10.08 -8.95
CA ILE A 65 -6.25 9.03 -9.95
C ILE A 65 -5.50 9.61 -11.16
N THR A 66 -4.42 8.94 -11.58
CA THR A 66 -3.68 9.44 -12.75
C THR A 66 -4.50 9.27 -14.03
N ASP A 67 -4.37 10.24 -14.93
CA ASP A 67 -4.87 10.25 -16.31
C ASP A 67 -4.68 8.93 -17.08
N VAL A 68 -3.58 8.22 -16.80
CA VAL A 68 -3.24 6.93 -17.43
C VAL A 68 -4.19 5.84 -16.95
N VAL A 69 -4.47 5.79 -15.65
CA VAL A 69 -5.40 4.84 -15.04
C VAL A 69 -6.81 5.09 -15.56
N GLU A 70 -7.27 6.34 -15.58
CA GLU A 70 -8.62 6.66 -16.04
C GLU A 70 -8.86 6.29 -17.51
N ARG A 71 -7.87 6.60 -18.37
CA ARG A 71 -7.93 6.19 -19.78
C ARG A 71 -7.95 4.68 -19.95
N GLN A 72 -7.30 3.94 -19.06
CA GLN A 72 -7.30 2.47 -19.09
C GLN A 72 -8.66 1.88 -18.69
N VAL A 73 -9.39 2.50 -17.75
CA VAL A 73 -10.67 1.95 -17.25
C VAL A 73 -11.87 2.45 -18.04
N CYS A 74 -11.98 3.76 -18.21
CA CYS A 74 -13.20 4.39 -18.72
C CYS A 74 -12.96 5.28 -19.95
N GLY A 75 -11.70 5.42 -20.39
CA GLY A 75 -11.34 5.93 -21.72
C GLY A 75 -11.19 7.45 -21.83
N THR A 76 -11.41 8.20 -20.75
CA THR A 76 -11.12 9.65 -20.68
C THR A 76 -10.23 9.95 -19.47
N ALA A 77 -9.82 11.21 -19.29
CA ALA A 77 -8.85 11.63 -18.28
C ALA A 77 -9.49 12.31 -17.05
N THR A 78 -10.80 12.10 -16.83
CA THR A 78 -11.56 12.62 -15.68
C THR A 78 -12.80 11.76 -15.40
N CYS A 79 -12.77 10.48 -15.77
CA CYS A 79 -13.99 9.63 -15.78
C CYS A 79 -14.09 8.64 -14.65
N LEU A 80 -13.02 8.42 -13.89
CA LEU A 80 -13.12 7.69 -12.64
C LEU A 80 -13.47 8.64 -11.52
N THR A 81 -13.88 8.05 -10.40
CA THR A 81 -13.94 8.75 -9.13
C THR A 81 -13.25 7.88 -8.10
N PRO A 82 -12.71 8.44 -7.00
CA PRO A 82 -11.94 7.67 -6.01
C PRO A 82 -12.69 6.51 -5.36
N GLY A 83 -14.04 6.54 -5.38
CA GLY A 83 -14.91 5.49 -4.83
C GLY A 83 -15.60 4.61 -5.88
N GLN A 84 -15.20 4.67 -7.15
CA GLN A 84 -15.72 3.75 -8.17
C GLN A 84 -15.23 2.33 -7.85
N ASP A 85 -16.17 1.39 -7.73
CA ASP A 85 -15.95 -0.02 -7.40
C ASP A 85 -16.91 -0.86 -8.28
N SER A 86 -16.34 -1.54 -9.26
CA SER A 86 -17.05 -2.18 -10.37
C SER A 86 -17.63 -3.54 -10.03
N ASP A 87 -17.03 -4.29 -9.09
CA ASP A 87 -17.56 -5.56 -8.62
C ASP A 87 -18.23 -5.49 -7.23
N GLY A 88 -18.08 -4.36 -6.53
CA GLY A 88 -18.78 -4.06 -5.29
C GLY A 88 -18.19 -4.82 -4.10
N ASP A 89 -16.92 -5.19 -4.15
CA ASP A 89 -16.25 -5.92 -3.06
C ASP A 89 -15.68 -4.99 -1.97
N GLY A 90 -15.63 -3.69 -2.23
CA GLY A 90 -15.12 -2.65 -1.34
C GLY A 90 -13.71 -2.16 -1.66
N VAL A 91 -13.04 -2.70 -2.69
CA VAL A 91 -11.76 -2.18 -3.22
C VAL A 91 -12.04 -1.31 -4.43
N PRO A 92 -11.63 -0.03 -4.45
CA PRO A 92 -11.86 0.83 -5.61
C PRO A 92 -11.10 0.35 -6.86
N ASP A 93 -11.71 0.49 -8.04
CA ASP A 93 -11.18 0.06 -9.36
C ASP A 93 -9.72 0.51 -9.60
N TRP A 94 -9.40 1.73 -9.19
CA TRP A 94 -8.09 2.34 -9.39
C TRP A 94 -7.01 1.74 -8.47
N VAL A 95 -7.40 1.30 -7.26
CA VAL A 95 -6.53 0.58 -6.31
C VAL A 95 -6.23 -0.81 -6.88
N GLU A 96 -7.24 -1.50 -7.40
CA GLU A 96 -7.05 -2.82 -8.02
C GLU A 96 -6.13 -2.78 -9.25
N LEU A 97 -6.23 -1.73 -10.06
CA LEU A 97 -5.33 -1.53 -11.21
C LEU A 97 -3.88 -1.36 -10.79
N ARG A 98 -3.63 -0.68 -9.65
CA ARG A 98 -2.28 -0.56 -9.09
C ARG A 98 -1.79 -1.89 -8.54
N ALA A 99 -2.66 -2.65 -7.89
CA ALA A 99 -2.30 -3.91 -7.23
C ALA A 99 -2.09 -5.08 -8.20
N CYS A 100 -2.99 -5.26 -9.18
CA CYS A 100 -3.03 -6.45 -10.03
C CYS A 100 -3.38 -6.18 -11.51
N GLY A 101 -3.64 -4.93 -11.89
CA GLY A 101 -3.69 -4.51 -13.29
C GLY A 101 -5.06 -4.59 -13.97
N THR A 102 -6.13 -4.95 -13.25
CA THR A 102 -7.53 -4.85 -13.70
C THR A 102 -8.41 -4.30 -12.59
N ALA A 103 -9.63 -3.85 -12.91
CA ALA A 103 -10.57 -3.23 -11.97
C ALA A 103 -11.57 -4.23 -11.34
N VAL A 104 -11.16 -5.50 -11.16
CA VAL A 104 -11.97 -6.61 -10.58
C VAL A 104 -11.05 -7.80 -10.19
N CYS A 105 -9.85 -7.53 -9.70
CA CYS A 105 -8.84 -8.57 -9.42
C CYS A 105 -8.34 -8.64 -7.97
N ALA A 106 -8.59 -7.63 -7.14
CA ALA A 106 -8.27 -7.74 -5.74
C ALA A 106 -9.29 -8.64 -5.03
N ASP A 107 -8.89 -9.30 -3.96
CA ASP A 107 -9.82 -9.86 -2.98
C ASP A 107 -9.49 -9.16 -1.66
N PRO A 108 -10.41 -8.37 -1.07
CA PRO A 108 -10.17 -7.63 0.17
C PRO A 108 -9.92 -8.55 1.38
N LYS A 109 -10.14 -9.86 1.23
CA LYS A 109 -9.93 -10.87 2.29
C LYS A 109 -8.69 -11.75 2.05
N ALA A 110 -8.02 -11.60 0.92
CA ALA A 110 -6.78 -12.32 0.68
C ALA A 110 -5.68 -11.72 1.57
N ASP A 111 -5.02 -12.59 2.34
CA ASP A 111 -3.95 -12.29 3.27
C ASP A 111 -3.08 -13.56 3.35
N ALA A 112 -2.03 -13.59 2.54
CA ALA A 112 -1.28 -14.79 2.22
C ALA A 112 -0.33 -15.24 3.33
N ASP A 113 0.18 -14.31 4.15
CA ASP A 113 1.02 -14.60 5.30
C ASP A 113 0.31 -14.49 6.66
N ALA A 114 -0.98 -14.13 6.64
CA ALA A 114 -1.87 -14.08 7.79
C ALA A 114 -1.43 -13.07 8.85
N ASP A 115 -0.85 -11.94 8.42
CA ASP A 115 -0.42 -10.86 9.29
C ASP A 115 -1.53 -9.82 9.57
N GLY A 116 -2.63 -9.87 8.80
CA GLY A 116 -3.77 -8.97 8.89
C GLY A 116 -3.75 -7.81 7.89
N ILE A 117 -2.75 -7.75 6.99
CA ILE A 117 -2.66 -6.80 5.88
C ILE A 117 -3.14 -7.51 4.60
N PRO A 118 -4.09 -6.95 3.83
CA PRO A 118 -4.56 -7.60 2.61
C PRO A 118 -3.48 -7.64 1.51
N ASP A 119 -3.44 -8.74 0.74
CA ASP A 119 -2.46 -8.97 -0.35
C ASP A 119 -2.36 -7.79 -1.32
N TYR A 120 -3.50 -7.19 -1.69
CA TYR A 120 -3.53 -6.08 -2.66
C TYR A 120 -2.84 -4.82 -2.11
N VAL A 121 -2.88 -4.61 -0.79
CA VAL A 121 -2.22 -3.48 -0.12
C VAL A 121 -0.72 -3.70 -0.18
N GLU A 122 -0.25 -4.89 0.13
CA GLU A 122 1.17 -5.22 0.06
C GLU A 122 1.72 -5.15 -1.38
N GLN A 123 0.93 -5.57 -2.37
CA GLN A 123 1.29 -5.39 -3.79
C GLN A 123 1.52 -3.92 -4.15
N ILE A 124 0.74 -3.00 -3.58
CA ILE A 124 0.90 -1.56 -3.82
C ILE A 124 2.16 -1.01 -3.16
N ILE A 125 2.46 -1.46 -1.93
CA ILE A 125 3.57 -0.93 -1.14
C ILE A 125 4.92 -1.47 -1.66
N CYS A 126 5.02 -2.78 -1.90
CA CYS A 126 6.31 -3.44 -2.16
C CYS A 126 6.33 -4.34 -3.42
N GLY A 127 5.17 -4.69 -3.99
CA GLY A 127 5.06 -5.60 -5.14
C GLY A 127 5.06 -7.10 -4.82
N SER A 128 4.68 -7.51 -3.61
CA SER A 128 4.42 -8.91 -3.25
C SER A 128 3.39 -9.00 -2.12
N ALA A 129 2.78 -10.17 -1.94
CA ALA A 129 1.75 -10.42 -0.92
C ALA A 129 2.32 -11.06 0.36
N SER A 130 3.43 -10.55 0.91
CA SER A 130 4.01 -11.00 2.20
C SER A 130 5.28 -10.22 2.58
N CYS A 131 5.28 -8.92 2.33
CA CYS A 131 6.49 -8.09 2.45
C CYS A 131 6.41 -7.01 3.52
N GLU A 132 5.20 -6.64 3.94
CA GLU A 132 5.01 -5.61 4.92
C GLU A 132 4.78 -6.24 6.29
N ASP A 133 5.17 -5.54 7.34
CA ASP A 133 4.93 -5.94 8.73
C ASP A 133 4.10 -4.88 9.50
N GLY A 134 3.55 -3.94 8.74
CA GLY A 134 2.76 -2.82 9.23
C GLY A 134 3.58 -1.67 9.84
N SER A 135 4.91 -1.64 9.64
CA SER A 135 5.80 -0.60 10.18
C SER A 135 6.27 0.46 9.17
N ALA A 136 6.05 0.25 7.87
CA ALA A 136 6.35 1.24 6.85
C ALA A 136 5.48 2.51 7.04
N ASP A 137 6.11 3.67 6.89
CA ASP A 137 5.53 5.02 7.02
C ASP A 137 6.35 5.95 6.10
N ALA A 138 5.88 6.10 4.87
CA ALA A 138 6.64 6.69 3.77
C ALA A 138 6.80 8.20 3.88
N ASP A 139 5.81 8.90 4.46
CA ASP A 139 5.85 10.35 4.67
C ASP A 139 6.14 10.80 6.10
N ALA A 140 6.29 9.83 7.03
CA ALA A 140 6.64 10.03 8.42
C ALA A 140 5.61 10.85 9.22
N ASP A 141 4.34 10.74 8.88
CA ASP A 141 3.24 11.38 9.60
C ASP A 141 2.73 10.55 10.80
N GLY A 142 3.19 9.30 10.92
CA GLY A 142 2.85 8.36 11.98
C GLY A 142 1.68 7.43 11.64
N ILE A 143 1.18 7.45 10.41
CA ILE A 143 0.20 6.52 9.86
C ILE A 143 0.95 5.50 9.01
N PRO A 144 0.79 4.19 9.26
CA PRO A 144 1.47 3.20 8.45
C PRO A 144 0.95 3.17 7.00
N ASP A 145 1.82 2.91 6.03
CA ASP A 145 1.51 2.88 4.58
C ASP A 145 0.27 2.04 4.26
N TRP A 146 0.13 0.87 4.90
CA TRP A 146 -1.01 -0.02 4.69
C TRP A 146 -2.34 0.60 5.11
N VAL A 147 -2.35 1.41 6.17
CA VAL A 147 -3.54 2.12 6.62
C VAL A 147 -3.93 3.19 5.60
N GLU A 148 -2.95 3.89 5.05
CA GLU A 148 -3.19 4.92 4.06
C GLU A 148 -3.77 4.35 2.76
N VAL A 149 -3.25 3.21 2.31
CA VAL A 149 -3.79 2.49 1.15
C VAL A 149 -5.25 2.08 1.38
N LEU A 150 -5.63 1.66 2.59
CA LEU A 150 -7.03 1.32 2.89
C LEU A 150 -7.95 2.55 2.94
N ILE A 151 -7.44 3.69 3.40
CA ILE A 151 -8.24 4.92 3.57
C ILE A 151 -8.42 5.65 2.23
N CYS A 152 -7.35 5.73 1.44
CA CYS A 152 -7.31 6.59 0.26
C CYS A 152 -6.45 6.02 -0.88
N GLY A 153 -6.00 4.78 -0.79
CA GLY A 153 -5.39 4.01 -1.89
C GLY A 153 -3.97 4.42 -2.29
N ASP A 154 -3.30 5.27 -1.50
CA ASP A 154 -1.90 5.66 -1.68
C ASP A 154 -1.15 5.64 -0.34
N VAL A 155 0.18 5.67 -0.37
CA VAL A 155 1.07 5.54 0.80
C VAL A 155 1.51 6.89 1.39
N THR A 156 0.80 7.98 1.08
CA THR A 156 1.11 9.34 1.58
C THR A 156 -0.13 10.23 1.68
N CYS A 157 -1.32 9.64 1.66
CA CYS A 157 -2.57 10.36 1.40
C CYS A 157 -3.41 10.61 2.64
N ALA A 158 -3.26 9.80 3.68
CA ALA A 158 -4.01 10.01 4.91
C ALA A 158 -3.26 11.03 5.78
N VAL A 159 -4.00 11.78 6.59
CA VAL A 159 -3.41 12.73 7.55
C VAL A 159 -3.87 12.47 8.99
N GLY A 160 -4.63 11.38 9.19
CA GLY A 160 -5.04 10.87 10.49
C GLY A 160 -6.25 11.59 11.08
N SER A 161 -6.90 12.44 10.28
CA SER A 161 -8.09 13.22 10.64
C SER A 161 -9.36 12.74 9.93
N GLU A 162 -9.22 11.77 9.03
CA GLU A 162 -10.30 11.10 8.33
C GLU A 162 -11.20 10.41 9.37
N ASP A 163 -12.48 10.80 9.39
CA ASP A 163 -13.53 10.25 10.24
C ASP A 163 -14.79 10.14 9.38
N PHE A 164 -14.82 9.14 8.51
CA PHE A 164 -15.86 8.97 7.49
C PHE A 164 -17.24 8.71 8.09
N ASN A 165 -17.30 8.13 9.29
CA ASN A 165 -18.55 7.83 9.98
C ASN A 165 -18.97 8.91 11.00
N ALA A 166 -18.12 9.93 11.23
CA ALA A 166 -18.30 11.03 12.16
C ALA A 166 -18.54 10.58 13.63
N ASP A 167 -17.89 9.49 14.06
CA ASP A 167 -18.00 8.98 15.43
C ASP A 167 -17.01 9.63 16.41
N GLY A 168 -16.12 10.48 15.91
CA GLY A 168 -15.11 11.21 16.69
C GLY A 168 -13.81 10.44 16.90
N VAL A 169 -13.64 9.28 16.27
CA VAL A 169 -12.39 8.53 16.17
C VAL A 169 -11.98 8.48 14.70
N SER A 170 -10.73 8.78 14.40
CA SER A 170 -10.28 8.68 13.00
C SER A 170 -10.20 7.23 12.53
N ASP A 171 -10.50 7.01 11.26
CA ASP A 171 -10.46 5.70 10.62
C ASP A 171 -9.07 5.06 10.74
N ALA A 172 -8.00 5.86 10.57
CA ALA A 172 -6.62 5.41 10.76
C ALA A 172 -6.38 4.82 12.16
N LYS A 173 -6.94 5.46 13.20
CA LYS A 173 -6.83 4.98 14.58
C LYS A 173 -7.67 3.71 14.79
N GLN A 174 -8.85 3.62 14.18
CA GLN A 174 -9.71 2.44 14.28
C GLN A 174 -9.06 1.23 13.61
N LEU A 175 -8.50 1.41 12.41
CA LEU A 175 -7.79 0.39 11.65
C LEU A 175 -6.54 -0.10 12.41
N LYS A 176 -5.70 0.82 12.88
CA LYS A 176 -4.50 0.46 13.65
C LYS A 176 -4.85 -0.33 14.91
N LYS A 177 -5.91 0.07 15.61
CA LYS A 177 -6.38 -0.64 16.80
C LYS A 177 -6.87 -2.06 16.44
N LEU A 178 -7.63 -2.20 15.36
CA LEU A 178 -8.12 -3.50 14.90
C LEU A 178 -6.95 -4.43 14.53
N PHE A 179 -5.94 -3.90 13.85
CA PHE A 179 -4.72 -4.64 13.50
C PHE A 179 -3.97 -5.13 14.75
N ASP A 180 -3.70 -4.23 15.70
CA ASP A 180 -2.99 -4.58 16.94
C ASP A 180 -3.76 -5.63 17.77
N ASP A 181 -5.09 -5.52 17.83
CA ASP A 181 -5.95 -6.50 18.49
C ASP A 181 -5.91 -7.88 17.78
N THR A 182 -5.86 -7.88 16.45
CA THR A 182 -5.81 -9.11 15.62
C THR A 182 -4.45 -9.79 15.73
N ALA A 183 -3.37 -9.04 15.66
CA ALA A 183 -2.01 -9.53 15.88
C ALA A 183 -1.85 -10.13 17.29
N ALA A 184 -2.39 -9.47 18.32
CA ALA A 184 -2.40 -9.99 19.68
C ALA A 184 -3.23 -11.29 19.80
N ALA A 185 -4.37 -11.37 19.13
CA ALA A 185 -5.20 -12.57 19.09
C ALA A 185 -4.50 -13.75 18.39
N ALA A 186 -3.83 -13.49 17.26
CA ALA A 186 -3.05 -14.48 16.52
C ALA A 186 -1.88 -15.02 17.37
N ALA A 187 -1.14 -14.13 18.03
CA ALA A 187 -0.06 -14.53 18.94
C ALA A 187 -0.57 -15.38 20.11
N ALA A 188 -1.72 -15.02 20.70
CA ALA A 188 -2.36 -15.80 21.75
C ALA A 188 -2.81 -17.19 21.26
N ALA A 189 -3.36 -17.28 20.04
CA ALA A 189 -3.77 -18.54 19.44
C ALA A 189 -2.58 -19.48 19.18
N ALA A 190 -1.46 -18.94 18.67
CA ALA A 190 -0.22 -19.68 18.46
C ALA A 190 0.35 -20.22 19.78
N ALA A 191 0.38 -19.40 20.84
CA ALA A 191 0.82 -19.83 22.17
C ALA A 191 -0.10 -20.93 22.74
N ALA A 192 -1.41 -20.80 22.57
CA ALA A 192 -2.37 -21.82 22.99
C ALA A 192 -2.15 -23.14 22.24
N GLN A 193 -1.87 -23.11 20.94
CA GLN A 193 -1.57 -24.29 20.15
C GLN A 193 -0.27 -24.98 20.62
N ALA A 194 0.80 -24.22 20.81
CA ALA A 194 2.06 -24.75 21.35
C ALA A 194 1.86 -25.43 22.72
N SER A 195 0.99 -24.88 23.58
CA SER A 195 0.68 -25.50 24.88
C SER A 195 -0.09 -26.82 24.74
N ARG A 196 -0.98 -26.95 23.74
CA ARG A 196 -1.71 -28.19 23.45
C ARG A 196 -0.78 -29.28 22.93
N ASP A 197 0.13 -28.93 22.03
CA ASP A 197 1.11 -29.88 21.46
C ASP A 197 2.09 -30.38 22.53
N ALA A 198 2.49 -29.50 23.47
CA ALA A 198 3.28 -29.87 24.64
C ALA A 198 2.53 -30.81 25.62
N GLN A 199 1.22 -30.66 25.76
CA GLN A 199 0.40 -31.56 26.58
C GLN A 199 0.19 -32.92 25.89
N ALA A 200 -0.06 -32.93 24.57
CA ALA A 200 -0.21 -34.15 23.78
C ALA A 200 1.06 -35.02 23.81
N SER A 201 2.24 -34.39 23.70
CA SER A 201 3.52 -35.09 23.80
C SER A 201 3.81 -35.65 25.20
N ARG A 202 3.32 -35.03 26.28
CA ARG A 202 3.40 -35.59 27.65
C ARG A 202 2.44 -36.74 27.88
N GLY A 203 1.26 -36.72 27.27
CA GLY A 203 0.26 -37.79 27.36
C GLY A 203 0.69 -39.09 26.65
N ALA A 204 1.44 -38.97 25.55
CA ALA A 204 1.91 -40.13 24.78
C ALA A 204 3.09 -40.90 25.45
N GLY A 205 3.83 -40.27 26.37
CA GLY A 205 4.95 -40.89 27.09
C GLY A 205 4.61 -41.50 28.46
N GLY A 206 3.37 -41.32 28.94
CA GLY A 206 2.92 -41.72 30.28
C GLY A 206 2.41 -43.16 30.39
N GLY A 207 2.94 -44.09 29.60
CA GLY A 207 2.66 -45.52 29.73
C GLY A 207 3.64 -46.21 30.67
N VAL A 208 3.67 -45.84 31.96
CA VAL A 208 4.37 -46.66 32.97
C VAL A 208 3.58 -47.95 33.20
N ALA A 209 4.09 -49.03 32.62
CA ALA A 209 3.62 -50.39 32.85
C ALA A 209 3.62 -50.71 34.35
N ALA A 210 2.44 -50.80 34.96
CA ALA A 210 2.26 -51.53 36.20
C ALA A 210 2.29 -53.02 35.87
N SER A 211 3.47 -53.65 35.92
CA SER A 211 3.61 -55.11 35.82
C SER A 211 4.19 -55.70 37.10
N GLY A 212 3.45 -56.68 37.64
CA GLY A 212 4.03 -57.87 38.28
C GLY A 212 4.49 -57.75 39.73
N GLY A 213 3.62 -58.14 40.67
CA GLY A 213 4.04 -58.42 42.05
C GLY A 213 2.93 -59.06 42.88
N GLY A 214 2.41 -60.21 42.44
CA GLY A 214 1.47 -61.00 43.23
C GLY A 214 2.16 -61.67 44.42
N VAL A 215 1.65 -61.45 45.63
CA VAL A 215 1.79 -62.37 46.76
C VAL A 215 0.44 -62.51 47.46
N VAL A 216 0.11 -63.77 47.72
CA VAL A 216 -1.15 -64.32 48.21
C VAL A 216 -1.32 -64.11 49.73
N ARG A 217 -2.47 -63.52 50.14
CA ARG A 217 -3.39 -63.75 51.32
C ARG A 217 -2.81 -64.23 52.68
N PRO A 218 -3.37 -63.87 53.88
CA PRO A 218 -4.77 -64.18 54.24
C PRO A 218 -5.58 -63.25 55.16
N VAL A 219 -6.90 -63.41 54.99
CA VAL A 219 -8.05 -63.38 55.93
C VAL A 219 -7.91 -62.56 57.23
N GLY A 220 -8.73 -61.52 57.34
CA GLY A 220 -9.08 -60.86 58.60
C GLY A 220 -10.48 -60.25 58.51
N VAL A 221 -11.41 -60.85 59.23
CA VAL A 221 -12.82 -60.49 59.38
C VAL A 221 -12.95 -59.20 60.20
N PHE A 222 -13.87 -58.28 59.88
CA PHE A 222 -14.92 -57.75 60.81
C PHE A 222 -15.67 -56.50 60.28
N ALA A 223 -17.00 -56.65 60.23
CA ALA A 223 -18.07 -55.71 60.59
C ALA A 223 -18.31 -54.35 59.86
N VAL A 224 -19.40 -54.36 59.08
CA VAL A 224 -20.42 -53.31 58.81
C VAL A 224 -21.36 -53.17 60.05
N PRO A 225 -22.33 -52.21 60.23
CA PRO A 225 -22.80 -50.98 59.52
C PRO A 225 -22.79 -49.72 60.44
N VAL A 226 -23.23 -48.49 60.10
CA VAL A 226 -24.58 -47.93 59.82
C VAL A 226 -24.31 -46.45 59.42
N GLY A 227 -24.73 -45.92 58.26
CA GLY A 227 -26.09 -45.50 57.92
C GLY A 227 -26.36 -44.06 58.39
N VAL A 228 -26.65 -43.13 57.46
CA VAL A 228 -27.81 -42.21 57.44
C VAL A 228 -27.75 -41.35 56.18
N ARG A 229 -28.90 -41.27 55.51
CA ARG A 229 -29.17 -40.61 54.23
C ARG A 229 -29.42 -39.10 54.37
N CYS A 230 -29.30 -38.45 53.22
CA CYS A 230 -29.63 -37.08 52.86
C CYS A 230 -30.97 -36.55 53.40
N ARG A 231 -31.04 -35.22 53.44
CA ARG A 231 -32.27 -34.45 53.25
C ARG A 231 -32.09 -33.56 52.03
#